data_AF-A0A0F9VM32-F1
#
_entry.id   AF-A0A0F9VM32-F1
#
_cell.length_a   1.000
_cell.length_b   1.000
_cell.length_c   1.000
_cell.angle_alpha   90.00
_cell.angle_beta   90.00
_cell.angle_gamma   90.00
#
_symmetry.space_group_name_H-M   'P 1'
#
loop_
_entity.id
_entity.type
_entity.pdbx_description
1 polymer ?
#
loop_
_entity_poly.entity_id
_entity_poly.type
_entity_poly.pdbx_seq_one_letter_code
_entity_poly.pdbx_strand_id
1 'polypeptide(L)'
;MPPSCPKAAPRLFWAILPALLAGCQMGEPSVPEVQRPSVKTDPCAEQLHDVCGPLLLYHSTHQRLPKTLEQLQALSPTEPLHLTCPQSDQPYIYAPHGLQLPGRSGRLVLYDGQPSHSGMRWGIIVGNAENGGPLTTRVVLLPEESVFTQDAQPAPQAGD
;
A
#
# COMPACT_ATOMS: atom_id res chain seq x y z
N MET A 1 -33.52 -28.35 2.59
CA MET A 1 -32.77 -29.58 2.30
C MET A 1 -31.42 -29.20 1.70
N PRO A 2 -30.31 -29.26 2.46
CA PRO A 2 -28.98 -28.95 1.92
C PRO A 2 -28.38 -30.18 1.20
N PRO A 3 -27.74 -30.02 0.03
CA PRO A 3 -27.04 -31.12 -0.64
C PRO A 3 -25.68 -31.40 0.01
N SER A 4 -25.47 -32.69 0.32
CA SER A 4 -24.24 -33.26 0.86
C SER A 4 -23.08 -33.19 -0.13
N CYS A 5 -21.93 -32.68 0.32
CA CYS A 5 -20.69 -32.65 -0.45
C CYS A 5 -19.84 -33.91 -0.16
N PRO A 6 -19.40 -34.69 -1.16
CA PRO A 6 -18.61 -35.90 -0.95
C PRO A 6 -17.14 -35.61 -0.61
N LYS A 7 -16.62 -36.34 0.38
CA LYS A 7 -15.21 -36.35 0.83
C LYS A 7 -14.32 -37.02 -0.22
N ALA A 8 -13.35 -36.29 -0.77
CA ALA A 8 -12.26 -36.84 -1.58
C ALA A 8 -11.03 -37.12 -0.70
N ALA A 9 -10.53 -38.35 -0.78
CA ALA A 9 -9.42 -38.89 0.01
C ALA A 9 -8.03 -38.45 -0.51
N PRO A 10 -6.98 -38.45 0.34
CA PRO A 10 -5.63 -38.08 -0.07
C PRO A 10 -4.92 -39.26 -0.72
N ARG A 11 -4.26 -39.02 -1.85
CA ARG A 11 -3.26 -39.95 -2.39
C ARG A 11 -1.86 -39.45 -2.03
N LEU A 12 -1.28 -40.14 -1.06
CA LEU A 12 0.14 -40.17 -0.75
C LEU A 12 0.90 -40.64 -2.01
N PHE A 13 1.73 -39.78 -2.59
CA PHE A 13 2.78 -40.22 -3.50
C PHE A 13 4.13 -39.84 -2.90
N TRP A 14 4.67 -40.80 -2.16
CA TRP A 14 6.08 -40.91 -1.85
C TRP A 14 6.79 -41.33 -3.14
N ALA A 15 7.61 -40.45 -3.71
CA ALA A 15 8.61 -40.82 -4.70
C ALA A 15 9.92 -40.14 -4.33
N ILE A 16 10.79 -40.97 -3.78
CA ILE A 16 12.21 -40.72 -3.51
C ILE A 16 12.90 -40.49 -4.86
N LEU A 17 13.58 -39.36 -5.03
CA LEU A 17 14.58 -39.18 -6.09
C LEU A 17 15.91 -38.75 -5.45
N PRO A 18 16.91 -39.65 -5.36
CA PRO A 18 18.27 -39.28 -5.04
C PRO A 18 19.05 -38.99 -6.33
N ALA A 19 20.24 -38.42 -6.15
CA ALA A 19 21.29 -38.20 -7.14
C ALA A 19 21.12 -37.00 -8.07
N LEU A 20 21.83 -35.92 -7.71
CA LEU A 20 22.53 -35.04 -8.67
C LEU A 20 23.77 -34.46 -7.94
N LEU A 21 24.77 -35.32 -7.70
CA LEU A 21 26.15 -34.90 -7.43
C LEU A 21 26.89 -34.84 -8.77
N ALA A 22 26.68 -33.76 -9.51
CA ALA A 22 27.53 -33.38 -10.62
C ALA A 22 27.62 -31.85 -10.62
N GLY A 23 28.68 -31.32 -10.00
CA GLY A 23 28.98 -29.90 -10.01
C GLY A 23 29.35 -29.47 -11.43
N CYS A 24 28.40 -28.84 -12.12
CA CYS A 24 28.70 -28.03 -13.30
C CYS A 24 29.40 -26.76 -12.84
N GLN A 25 30.74 -26.73 -12.91
CA GLN A 25 31.48 -25.48 -13.02
C GLN A 25 31.23 -24.91 -14.42
N MET A 26 30.04 -24.34 -14.62
CA MET A 26 29.83 -23.40 -15.72
C MET A 26 30.54 -22.13 -15.30
N GLY A 27 31.67 -21.82 -15.94
CA GLY A 27 32.25 -20.49 -15.87
C GLY A 27 31.17 -19.50 -16.27
N GLU A 28 30.75 -18.65 -15.34
CA GLU A 28 29.79 -17.57 -15.61
C GLU A 28 30.36 -16.72 -16.73
N PRO A 29 29.76 -16.74 -17.94
CA PRO A 29 30.05 -15.70 -18.90
C PRO A 29 29.60 -14.41 -18.22
N SER A 30 30.50 -13.45 -18.07
CA SER A 30 30.18 -12.11 -17.59
C SER A 30 29.19 -11.49 -18.57
N VAL A 31 27.90 -11.72 -18.31
CA VAL A 31 26.82 -11.11 -19.05
C VAL A 31 27.05 -9.61 -18.90
N PRO A 32 27.28 -8.87 -20.00
CA PRO A 32 27.46 -7.43 -19.92
C PRO A 32 26.26 -6.90 -19.17
N GLU A 33 26.51 -6.22 -18.05
CA GLU A 33 25.49 -5.69 -17.17
C GLU A 33 24.59 -4.80 -18.03
N VAL A 34 23.44 -5.35 -18.42
CA VAL A 34 22.41 -4.60 -19.12
C VAL A 34 21.98 -3.56 -18.12
N GLN A 35 22.47 -2.33 -18.29
CA GLN A 35 22.04 -1.18 -17.54
C GLN A 35 20.55 -1.02 -17.80
N ARG A 36 19.75 -1.66 -16.94
CA ARG A 36 18.32 -1.41 -16.89
C ARG A 36 18.21 0.08 -16.58
N PRO A 37 17.47 0.85 -17.39
CA PRO A 37 17.22 2.24 -17.07
C PRO A 37 16.77 2.31 -15.61
N SER A 38 17.56 3.02 -14.79
CA SER A 38 17.17 3.26 -13.41
C SER A 38 15.93 4.12 -13.48
N VAL A 39 14.77 3.50 -13.28
CA VAL A 39 13.51 4.23 -13.08
C VAL A 39 13.73 4.95 -11.76
N LYS A 40 14.14 6.21 -11.84
CA LYS A 40 14.31 7.05 -10.66
C LYS A 40 12.92 7.22 -10.06
N THR A 41 12.63 6.37 -9.08
CA THR A 41 11.43 6.40 -8.28
C THR A 41 11.40 7.71 -7.50
N ASP A 42 10.21 8.28 -7.38
CA ASP A 42 10.02 9.51 -6.63
C ASP A 42 10.19 9.22 -5.12
N PRO A 43 11.07 9.94 -4.40
CA PRO A 43 11.32 9.65 -2.99
C PRO A 43 10.09 9.88 -2.10
N CYS A 44 9.16 10.79 -2.44
CA CYS A 44 7.91 10.93 -1.68
C CYS A 44 7.00 9.71 -1.90
N ALA A 45 7.00 9.11 -3.09
CA ALA A 45 6.25 7.87 -3.36
C ALA A 45 6.80 6.67 -2.58
N GLU A 46 8.13 6.48 -2.55
CA GLU A 46 8.77 5.41 -1.77
C GLU A 46 8.46 5.54 -0.29
N GLN A 47 8.58 6.74 0.26
CA GLN A 47 8.30 6.97 1.67
C GLN A 47 6.82 6.73 2.05
N LEU A 48 5.88 7.07 1.16
CA LEU A 48 4.47 6.71 1.35
C LEU A 48 4.23 5.20 1.25
N HIS A 49 5.03 4.49 0.44
CA HIS A 49 5.00 3.02 0.41
C HIS A 49 5.43 2.42 1.76
N ASP A 50 6.42 2.99 2.43
CA ASP A 50 6.85 2.51 3.75
C ASP A 50 5.76 2.66 4.81
N VAL A 51 4.91 3.68 4.70
CA VAL A 51 3.75 3.88 5.60
C VAL A 51 2.62 2.87 5.33
N CYS A 52 2.54 2.31 4.11
CA CYS A 52 1.46 1.38 3.75
C CYS A 52 1.48 0.09 4.59
N GLY A 53 2.65 -0.47 4.88
CA GLY A 53 2.78 -1.70 5.66
C GLY A 53 2.23 -1.55 7.09
N PRO A 54 2.73 -0.59 7.89
CA PRO A 54 2.22 -0.30 9.22
C PRO A 54 0.73 0.06 9.24
N LEU A 55 0.21 0.77 8.23
CA LEU A 55 -1.23 1.03 8.11
C LEU A 55 -2.04 -0.27 7.99
N LEU A 56 -1.62 -1.17 7.11
CA LEU A 56 -2.27 -2.47 6.94
C LEU A 56 -2.17 -3.33 8.19
N LEU A 57 -1.01 -3.34 8.86
CA LEU A 57 -0.77 -4.08 10.10
C LEU A 57 -1.63 -3.52 11.26
N TYR A 58 -1.72 -2.19 11.39
CA TYR A 58 -2.58 -1.56 12.38
C TYR A 58 -4.03 -1.99 12.16
N HIS A 59 -4.51 -1.93 10.92
CA HIS A 59 -5.87 -2.31 10.57
C HIS A 59 -6.15 -3.79 10.80
N SER A 60 -5.23 -4.70 10.44
CA SER A 60 -5.43 -6.13 10.67
C SER A 60 -5.60 -6.45 12.16
N THR A 61 -4.90 -5.70 13.02
CA THR A 61 -4.93 -5.89 14.47
C THR A 61 -6.15 -5.23 15.13
N HIS A 62 -6.51 -4.02 14.70
CA HIS A 62 -7.53 -3.19 15.37
C HIS A 62 -8.86 -3.11 14.62
N GLN A 63 -8.95 -3.64 13.40
CA GLN A 63 -10.11 -3.56 12.50
C GLN A 63 -10.59 -2.12 12.26
N ARG A 64 -9.67 -1.15 12.32
CA ARG A 64 -9.89 0.27 12.07
C ARG A 64 -8.57 0.94 11.68
N LEU A 65 -8.64 2.10 11.02
CA LEU A 65 -7.47 2.95 10.80
C LEU A 65 -7.02 3.64 12.11
N PRO A 66 -5.74 4.01 12.24
CA PRO A 66 -5.26 4.71 13.42
C PRO A 66 -5.91 6.11 13.53
N LYS A 67 -6.03 6.62 14.75
CA LYS A 67 -6.56 7.98 14.97
C LYS A 67 -5.53 9.04 14.61
N THR A 68 -4.24 8.73 14.78
CA THR A 68 -3.12 9.62 14.52
C THR A 68 -1.95 8.82 13.93
N LEU A 69 -1.03 9.46 13.20
CA LEU A 69 0.08 8.76 12.55
C LEU A 69 1.13 8.23 13.52
N GLU A 70 1.24 8.83 14.72
CA GLU A 70 2.19 8.39 15.75
C GLU A 70 1.91 6.96 16.21
N GLN A 71 0.65 6.50 16.11
CA GLN A 71 0.27 5.12 16.41
C GLN A 71 0.94 4.10 15.47
N LEU A 72 1.38 4.53 14.29
CA LEU A 72 2.10 3.68 13.35
C LEU A 72 3.58 3.54 13.70
N GLN A 73 4.19 4.53 14.37
CA GLN A 73 5.61 4.48 14.73
C GLN A 73 5.92 3.30 15.65
N ALA A 74 5.00 2.93 16.54
CA ALA A 74 5.13 1.77 17.42
C ALA A 74 5.15 0.43 16.66
N LEU A 75 4.72 0.40 15.40
CA LEU A 75 4.70 -0.80 14.56
C LEU A 75 5.95 -0.97 13.70
N SER A 76 6.82 0.04 13.65
CA SER A 76 8.09 0.03 12.90
C SER A 76 9.28 0.21 13.86
N PRO A 77 9.63 -0.79 14.68
CA PRO A 77 10.65 -0.64 15.72
C PRO A 77 12.08 -0.54 15.16
N THR A 78 12.32 -1.02 13.94
CA THR A 78 13.66 -1.06 13.32
C THR A 78 14.01 0.22 12.58
N GLU A 79 13.02 0.93 12.05
CA GLU A 79 13.20 2.12 11.23
C GLU A 79 12.07 3.12 11.51
N PRO A 80 12.40 4.37 11.90
CA PRO A 80 11.39 5.37 12.18
C PRO A 80 10.63 5.72 10.90
N LEU A 81 9.31 5.78 10.98
CA LEU A 81 8.50 6.24 9.86
C LEU A 81 8.73 7.72 9.63
N HIS A 82 9.23 8.05 8.44
CA HIS A 82 9.34 9.42 7.99
C HIS A 82 7.96 9.91 7.52
N LEU A 83 7.43 10.96 8.15
CA LEU A 83 6.08 11.47 7.89
C LEU A 83 6.08 12.86 7.22
N THR A 84 7.18 13.21 6.55
CA THR A 84 7.41 14.48 5.85
C THR A 84 7.83 14.21 4.41
N CYS A 85 7.26 14.88 3.41
CA CYS A 85 7.64 14.65 2.01
C CYS A 85 9.07 15.19 1.75
N PRO A 86 10.02 14.36 1.29
CA PRO A 86 11.44 14.72 1.13
C PRO A 86 11.69 15.82 0.09
N GLN A 87 10.71 16.12 -0.76
CA GLN A 87 10.80 17.19 -1.75
C GLN A 87 10.44 18.57 -1.20
N SER A 88 9.57 18.64 -0.19
CA SER A 88 9.00 19.90 0.32
C SER A 88 9.28 20.16 1.80
N ASP A 89 9.79 19.14 2.49
CA ASP A 89 9.96 19.08 3.94
C ASP A 89 8.67 19.35 4.73
N GLN A 90 7.50 19.29 4.08
CA GLN A 90 6.21 19.45 4.74
C GLN A 90 5.70 18.11 5.28
N PRO A 91 5.02 18.11 6.44
CA PRO A 91 4.36 16.91 6.94
C PRO A 91 3.26 16.46 5.96
N TYR A 92 3.11 15.15 5.80
CA TYR A 92 1.95 14.60 5.12
C TYR A 92 0.67 14.91 5.90
N ILE A 93 -0.41 15.19 5.19
CA ILE A 93 -1.73 15.45 5.79
C ILE A 93 -2.46 14.12 5.95
N TYR A 94 -2.80 13.80 7.20
CA TYR A 94 -3.56 12.59 7.54
C TYR A 94 -5.06 12.90 7.71
N ALA A 95 -5.89 12.17 6.98
CA ALA A 95 -7.34 12.21 7.06
C ALA A 95 -7.85 10.83 7.56
N PRO A 96 -8.10 10.64 8.86
CA PRO A 96 -8.44 9.32 9.43
C PRO A 96 -9.74 8.73 8.90
N HIS A 97 -10.68 9.58 8.51
CA HIS A 97 -11.94 9.17 7.87
C HIS A 97 -11.82 8.97 6.36
N GLY A 98 -10.71 9.45 5.78
CA GLY A 98 -10.40 9.48 4.36
C GLY A 98 -11.27 10.46 3.56
N LEU A 99 -10.70 11.01 2.48
CA LEU A 99 -11.40 11.84 1.51
C LEU A 99 -11.89 10.97 0.35
N GLN A 100 -13.12 11.18 -0.12
CA GLN A 100 -13.64 10.45 -1.28
C GLN A 100 -13.02 11.06 -2.54
N LEU A 101 -12.54 10.25 -3.48
CA LEU A 101 -12.03 10.79 -4.74
C LEU A 101 -13.04 10.48 -5.86
N PRO A 102 -13.51 11.50 -6.62
CA PRO A 102 -14.39 11.27 -7.75
C PRO A 102 -13.80 10.25 -8.74
N GLY A 103 -14.60 9.26 -9.12
CA GLY A 103 -14.19 8.23 -10.09
C GLY A 103 -13.14 7.23 -9.58
N ARG A 104 -12.81 7.22 -8.28
CA ARG A 104 -11.87 6.25 -7.69
C ARG A 104 -12.52 5.46 -6.55
N SER A 105 -12.20 4.17 -6.48
CA SER A 105 -12.59 3.31 -5.37
C SER A 105 -11.66 3.50 -4.17
N GLY A 106 -12.24 3.53 -2.97
CA GLY A 106 -11.52 3.77 -1.71
C GLY A 106 -11.56 5.24 -1.28
N ARG A 107 -10.73 5.56 -0.29
CA ARG A 107 -10.62 6.88 0.34
C ARG A 107 -9.16 7.29 0.47
N LEU A 108 -8.84 8.54 0.16
CA LEU A 108 -7.51 9.13 0.35
C LEU A 108 -7.29 9.42 1.83
N VAL A 109 -6.36 8.74 2.47
CA VAL A 109 -6.16 8.84 3.93
C VAL A 109 -4.88 9.57 4.33
N LEU A 110 -3.89 9.65 3.44
CA LEU A 110 -2.63 10.35 3.67
C LEU A 110 -2.18 10.96 2.35
N TYR A 111 -1.73 12.21 2.34
CA TYR A 111 -1.29 12.87 1.10
C TYR A 111 -0.35 14.04 1.36
N ASP A 112 0.32 14.51 0.31
CA ASP A 112 1.24 15.66 0.40
C ASP A 112 0.52 16.94 0.83
N GLY A 113 1.13 17.68 1.76
CA GLY A 113 0.65 19.00 2.18
C GLY A 113 0.75 20.06 1.08
N GLN A 114 1.65 19.90 0.11
CA GLN A 114 1.84 20.81 -1.03
C GLN A 114 2.04 20.05 -2.36
N PRO A 115 1.68 20.64 -3.51
CA PRO A 115 1.72 19.97 -4.82
C PRO A 115 3.13 19.99 -5.42
N SER A 116 4.09 19.39 -4.72
CA SER A 116 5.53 19.57 -4.96
C SER A 116 6.07 18.77 -6.15
N HIS A 117 5.21 17.97 -6.78
CA HIS A 117 5.56 17.07 -7.87
C HIS A 117 4.98 17.57 -9.20
N SER A 118 5.41 18.76 -9.63
CA SER A 118 4.91 19.44 -10.85
C SER A 118 3.42 19.77 -10.81
N GLY A 119 2.92 20.29 -9.68
CA GLY A 119 1.49 20.57 -9.49
C GLY A 119 0.67 19.34 -9.08
N MET A 120 1.33 18.20 -8.87
CA MET A 120 0.72 16.96 -8.42
C MET A 120 1.06 16.68 -6.94
N ARG A 121 0.25 15.85 -6.30
CA ARG A 121 0.39 15.37 -4.93
C ARG A 121 0.42 13.85 -4.90
N TRP A 122 1.38 13.28 -4.19
CA TRP A 122 1.32 11.88 -3.81
C TRP A 122 0.37 11.66 -2.65
N GLY A 123 -0.18 10.45 -2.55
CA GLY A 123 -0.97 10.05 -1.41
C GLY A 123 -1.32 8.56 -1.39
N ILE A 124 -1.91 8.12 -0.29
CA ILE A 124 -2.34 6.75 -0.04
C ILE A 124 -3.86 6.67 -0.09
N ILE A 125 -4.37 5.88 -1.04
CA ILE A 125 -5.77 5.46 -1.04
C ILE A 125 -5.88 4.14 -0.28
N VAL A 126 -6.80 4.12 0.68
CA VAL A 126 -7.26 2.91 1.37
C VAL A 126 -8.60 2.49 0.79
N GLY A 127 -8.71 1.25 0.33
CA GLY A 127 -9.98 0.70 -0.15
C GLY A 127 -10.13 -0.76 0.24
N ASN A 128 -11.36 -1.23 0.32
CA ASN A 128 -11.66 -2.66 0.42
C ASN A 128 -11.71 -3.23 -1.00
N ALA A 129 -11.36 -4.51 -1.17
CA ALA A 129 -11.72 -5.18 -2.40
C ALA A 129 -13.25 -5.15 -2.57
N GLU A 130 -13.73 -4.95 -3.79
CA GLU A 130 -15.14 -5.10 -4.13
C GLU A 130 -15.60 -6.46 -3.58
N ASN A 131 -16.64 -6.49 -2.72
CA ASN A 131 -17.12 -7.64 -1.93
C ASN A 131 -16.54 -7.82 -0.50
N GLY A 132 -16.08 -6.75 0.15
CA GLY A 132 -15.67 -6.83 1.56
C GLY A 132 -14.38 -7.62 1.79
N GLY A 133 -13.55 -7.71 0.74
CA GLY A 133 -12.24 -8.32 0.85
C GLY A 133 -11.27 -7.49 1.69
N PRO A 134 -10.00 -7.94 1.79
CA PRO A 134 -9.01 -7.31 2.67
C PRO A 134 -8.82 -5.83 2.33
N LEU A 135 -8.44 -5.06 3.35
CA LEU A 135 -8.01 -3.69 3.16
C LEU A 135 -6.79 -3.67 2.23
N THR A 136 -6.82 -2.78 1.25
CA THR A 136 -5.70 -2.52 0.35
C THR A 136 -5.26 -1.07 0.51
N THR A 137 -3.95 -0.84 0.40
CA THR A 137 -3.33 0.48 0.32
C THR A 137 -2.68 0.63 -1.04
N ARG A 138 -2.82 1.82 -1.64
CA ARG A 138 -2.23 2.15 -2.94
C ARG A 138 -1.66 3.55 -2.89
N VAL A 139 -0.38 3.69 -3.24
CA VAL A 139 0.24 5.00 -3.46
C VAL A 139 -0.18 5.50 -4.84
N VAL A 140 -0.67 6.73 -4.90
CA VAL A 140 -1.20 7.34 -6.12
C VAL A 140 -0.70 8.76 -6.29
N LEU A 141 -0.51 9.16 -7.55
CA LEU A 141 -0.30 10.55 -7.94
C LEU A 141 -1.66 11.17 -8.29
N LEU A 142 -1.94 12.33 -7.71
CA LEU A 142 -3.21 13.05 -7.85
C LEU A 142 -2.92 14.48 -8.31
N PRO A 143 -3.71 15.02 -9.24
CA PRO A 143 -3.62 16.43 -9.55
C PRO A 143 -4.26 17.23 -8.41
N GLU A 144 -3.78 18.46 -8.19
CA GLU A 144 -4.15 19.30 -7.05
C GLU A 144 -5.68 19.48 -6.92
N GLU A 145 -6.37 19.67 -8.05
CA GLU A 145 -7.81 19.85 -8.11
C GLU A 145 -8.62 18.66 -7.57
N SER A 146 -8.05 17.45 -7.61
CA SER A 146 -8.73 16.24 -7.12
C SER A 146 -8.84 16.21 -5.58
N VAL A 147 -7.94 16.89 -4.87
CA VAL A 147 -7.90 16.88 -3.41
C VAL A 147 -8.84 17.96 -2.85
N PHE A 148 -8.81 19.17 -3.39
CA PHE A 148 -9.52 20.34 -2.82
C PHE A 148 -11.00 20.45 -3.19
N THR A 149 -11.49 19.71 -4.18
CA THR A 149 -12.92 19.76 -4.54
C THR A 149 -13.82 19.19 -3.42
N GLN A 150 -13.24 18.49 -2.44
CA GLN A 150 -13.97 17.80 -1.36
C GLN A 150 -14.30 18.67 -0.14
N ASP A 151 -13.51 19.70 0.17
CA ASP A 151 -13.72 20.55 1.36
C ASP A 151 -15.05 21.34 1.30
N ALA A 152 -15.65 21.43 0.11
CA ALA A 152 -16.91 22.13 -0.11
C ALA A 152 -18.17 21.30 0.14
N GLN A 153 -18.07 19.98 0.35
CA GLN A 153 -19.26 19.16 0.55
C GLN A 153 -19.63 19.09 2.05
N PRO A 154 -20.69 19.80 2.49
CA PRO A 154 -21.09 19.77 3.89
C PRO A 154 -21.39 18.34 4.33
N ALA A 155 -20.99 18.00 5.56
CA ALA A 155 -21.25 16.68 6.13
C ALA A 155 -22.72 16.29 5.91
N PRO A 156 -23.03 15.07 5.44
CA PRO A 156 -24.40 14.62 5.31
C PRO A 156 -25.06 14.76 6.68
N GLN A 157 -26.08 15.63 6.75
CA GLN A 157 -26.82 15.83 7.99
C GLN A 157 -27.45 14.49 8.37
N ALA A 158 -27.11 13.98 9.55
CA ALA A 158 -27.75 12.79 10.09
C ALA A 158 -29.25 13.10 10.21
N GLY A 159 -30.08 12.40 9.44
CA GLY A 159 -31.53 12.54 9.54
C GLY A 159 -31.99 11.98 10.88
N ASP A 160 -32.78 12.79 11.60
CA ASP A 160 -33.51 12.43 12.82
C ASP A 160 -34.62 11.40 12.57
#